data_AF-A0A661XW44-F1
#
_entry.id   AF-A0A661XW44-F1
#
_cell.length_a   1.000
_cell.length_b   1.000
_cell.length_c   1.000
_cell.angle_alpha   90.00
_cell.angle_beta   90.00
_cell.angle_gamma   90.00
#
_symmetry.space_group_name_H-M   'P 1'
#
loop_
_entity.id
_entity.type
_entity.pdbx_description
1 polymer ?
#
loop_
_entity_poly.entity_id
_entity_poly.type
_entity_poly.pdbx_seq_one_letter_code
_entity_poly.pdbx_strand_id
1 'polypeptide(L)'
;MKLTIIPALIISFGFAISCSNSREHNNESVKSNKTEANTEGDHNQSNTEITISLNNGAKWNSDESTFTGMKRLELTLYNFNKENDAPTVEAYNKLGVALANIDKDIISECSMEGKDHDQLHIILVPMLANVDVIKNGDDKIAAKENMDALTKSVAQFFEHFEVK
;
A
#
# COMPACT_ATOMS: atom_id res chain seq x y z
N MET A 1 0.90 9.56 59.34
CA MET A 1 -0.56 9.67 59.16
C MET A 1 -0.97 11.13 59.15
N LYS A 2 -1.44 11.64 58.00
CA LYS A 2 -2.45 12.70 57.94
C LYS A 2 -3.35 12.37 56.75
N LEU A 3 -4.49 11.76 57.05
CA LEU A 3 -5.66 11.74 56.17
C LEU A 3 -6.37 13.08 56.35
N THR A 4 -6.69 13.75 55.25
CA THR A 4 -7.69 14.83 55.25
C THR A 4 -8.63 14.62 54.07
N ILE A 5 -9.90 14.47 54.40
CA ILE A 5 -11.02 14.19 53.50
C ILE A 5 -11.73 15.51 53.12
N ILE A 6 -12.17 15.50 51.86
CA ILE A 6 -12.89 16.44 50.98
C ILE A 6 -14.12 17.15 51.64
N PRO A 7 -14.60 18.26 51.03
CA PRO A 7 -15.98 18.21 50.54
C PRO A 7 -16.12 18.73 49.09
N ALA A 8 -17.00 18.04 48.35
CA ALA A 8 -17.39 18.35 46.99
C ALA A 8 -18.45 19.46 46.96
N LEU A 9 -18.46 20.30 45.91
CA LEU A 9 -19.70 20.94 45.46
C LEU A 9 -19.66 21.22 43.95
N ILE A 10 -20.75 20.77 43.33
CA ILE A 10 -21.13 20.80 41.92
C ILE A 10 -21.61 22.20 41.54
N ILE A 11 -21.20 22.76 40.39
CA ILE A 11 -22.06 23.68 39.62
C ILE A 11 -21.90 23.42 38.12
N SER A 12 -23.06 23.20 37.50
CA SER A 12 -23.36 22.90 36.12
C SER A 12 -23.30 24.10 35.16
N PHE A 13 -23.24 23.73 33.88
CA PHE A 13 -23.96 24.34 32.74
C PHE A 13 -23.39 25.59 32.06
N GLY A 14 -23.28 25.46 30.74
CA GLY A 14 -22.98 26.55 29.81
C GLY A 14 -22.89 26.04 28.38
N PHE A 15 -23.97 25.44 27.85
CA PHE A 15 -24.17 25.38 26.40
C PHE A 15 -24.47 26.80 25.91
N ALA A 16 -23.71 27.29 24.94
CA ALA A 16 -24.10 28.43 24.12
C ALA A 16 -24.00 28.02 22.65
N ILE A 17 -25.16 27.78 22.05
CA ILE A 17 -25.39 27.78 20.60
C ILE A 17 -25.79 29.22 20.21
N SER A 18 -25.20 29.78 19.15
CA SER A 18 -25.82 30.81 18.27
C SER A 18 -24.88 31.08 17.07
N CYS A 19 -25.13 30.56 15.86
CA CYS A 19 -25.95 31.12 14.73
C CYS A 19 -25.35 32.40 14.11
N SER A 20 -25.34 32.68 12.81
CA SER A 20 -25.72 32.04 11.53
C SER A 20 -25.34 33.04 10.41
N ASN A 21 -25.08 32.61 9.17
CA ASN A 21 -25.47 33.42 8.02
C ASN A 21 -26.26 32.56 7.02
N SER A 22 -27.44 33.07 6.69
CA SER A 22 -28.51 32.47 5.92
C SER A 22 -28.11 32.10 4.49
N ARG A 23 -28.74 31.06 3.92
CA ARG A 23 -29.88 31.23 2.99
C ARG A 23 -30.76 29.98 2.99
N GLU A 24 -32.05 30.24 3.11
CA GLU A 24 -33.16 29.30 3.06
C GLU A 24 -33.78 29.36 1.65
N HIS A 25 -34.09 28.20 1.05
CA HIS A 25 -35.30 28.03 0.24
C HIS A 25 -35.65 26.53 0.09
N ASN A 26 -36.60 26.09 0.92
CA ASN A 26 -37.78 25.27 0.61
C ASN A 26 -37.67 24.16 -0.46
N ASN A 27 -37.88 22.90 -0.11
CA ASN A 27 -39.20 22.25 0.00
C ASN A 27 -39.02 20.71 -0.01
N GLU A 28 -39.84 20.06 0.82
CA GLU A 28 -39.97 18.66 1.15
C GLU A 28 -40.57 17.82 0.00
N SER A 29 -40.11 16.56 -0.15
CA SER A 29 -40.96 15.36 -0.30
C SER A 29 -40.20 14.17 -0.93
N VAL A 30 -40.02 13.14 -0.09
CA VAL A 30 -40.18 11.70 -0.36
C VAL A 30 -39.93 11.19 -1.79
N LYS A 31 -38.85 10.41 -1.97
CA LYS A 31 -38.96 9.06 -2.57
C LYS A 31 -37.76 8.18 -2.23
N SER A 32 -38.03 7.15 -1.44
CA SER A 32 -37.17 5.96 -1.32
C SER A 32 -37.09 5.31 -2.70
N ASN A 33 -35.88 5.20 -3.25
CA ASN A 33 -35.55 4.22 -4.27
C ASN A 33 -34.16 3.68 -3.94
N LYS A 34 -34.18 2.44 -3.47
CA LYS A 34 -33.03 1.53 -3.39
C LYS A 34 -32.50 1.37 -4.82
N THR A 35 -31.30 1.90 -5.08
CA THR A 35 -30.53 1.54 -6.26
C THR A 35 -29.23 0.94 -5.76
N GLU A 36 -29.08 -0.35 -6.02
CA GLU A 36 -27.87 -1.12 -5.85
C GLU A 36 -26.78 -0.46 -6.72
N ALA A 37 -25.85 0.23 -6.07
CA ALA A 37 -24.62 0.64 -6.70
C ALA A 37 -23.71 -0.58 -6.74
N ASN A 38 -23.66 -1.24 -7.90
CA ASN A 38 -22.51 -2.02 -8.30
C ASN A 38 -21.32 -1.06 -8.34
N THR A 39 -20.58 -0.96 -7.24
CA THR A 39 -19.22 -0.41 -7.27
C THR A 39 -18.35 -1.50 -7.88
N GLU A 40 -18.36 -1.55 -9.21
CA GLU A 40 -17.19 -2.03 -9.96
C GLU A 40 -16.01 -1.21 -9.44
N GLY A 41 -15.07 -1.92 -8.82
CA GLY A 41 -13.83 -1.33 -8.36
C GLY A 41 -13.13 -0.73 -9.56
N ASP A 42 -13.11 0.59 -9.61
CA ASP A 42 -12.25 1.38 -10.47
C ASP A 42 -10.80 1.08 -10.05
N HIS A 43 -10.25 -0.02 -10.56
CA HIS A 43 -8.82 -0.34 -10.49
C HIS A 43 -8.07 0.50 -11.52
N ASN A 44 -8.38 1.79 -11.60
CA ASN A 44 -7.50 2.76 -12.21
C ASN A 44 -6.47 3.16 -11.15
N GLN A 45 -5.67 2.19 -10.72
CA GLN A 45 -4.57 2.44 -9.80
C GLN A 45 -3.45 3.10 -10.59
N SER A 46 -3.62 4.40 -10.73
CA SER A 46 -2.61 5.42 -10.95
C SER A 46 -1.23 4.93 -10.52
N ASN A 47 -0.24 5.08 -11.41
CA ASN A 47 1.19 5.14 -11.07
C ASN A 47 1.36 5.98 -9.80
N THR A 48 1.29 5.35 -8.64
CA THR A 48 1.40 6.04 -7.36
C THR A 48 2.88 6.22 -7.16
N GLU A 49 3.32 7.47 -7.24
CA GLU A 49 4.72 7.81 -7.12
C GLU A 49 5.19 7.41 -5.71
N ILE A 50 5.95 6.31 -5.62
CA ILE A 50 6.47 5.78 -4.37
C ILE A 50 7.50 6.79 -3.86
N THR A 51 7.13 7.52 -2.82
CA THR A 51 8.02 8.47 -2.14
C THR A 51 8.43 7.85 -0.81
N ILE A 52 9.57 7.15 -0.80
CA ILE A 52 10.21 6.66 0.43
C ILE A 52 11.28 7.66 0.87
N SER A 53 11.34 7.93 2.18
CA SER A 53 12.33 8.85 2.75
C SER A 53 13.60 8.10 3.15
N LEU A 54 14.73 8.80 3.32
CA LEU A 54 15.90 8.23 3.99
C LEU A 54 15.78 8.38 5.51
N ASN A 55 16.36 7.45 6.27
CA ASN A 55 16.48 7.52 7.72
C ASN A 55 17.53 8.56 8.13
N ASN A 56 17.15 9.84 8.18
CA ASN A 56 18.06 10.95 8.48
C ASN A 56 19.30 10.97 7.58
N GLY A 57 19.12 10.65 6.29
CA GLY A 57 20.19 10.56 5.30
C GLY A 57 20.88 9.20 5.20
N ALA A 58 20.55 8.24 6.07
CA ALA A 58 20.98 6.85 5.96
C ALA A 58 19.89 5.96 5.34
N LYS A 59 20.28 4.78 4.87
CA LYS A 59 19.33 3.74 4.45
C LYS A 59 18.62 3.13 5.66
N TRP A 60 17.42 2.61 5.44
CA TRP A 60 16.72 1.74 6.39
C TRP A 60 17.37 0.37 6.46
N ASN A 61 17.15 -0.33 7.57
CA ASN A 61 17.66 -1.69 7.72
C ASN A 61 16.65 -2.67 7.15
N SER A 62 17.13 -3.65 6.40
CA SER A 62 16.41 -4.86 6.06
C SER A 62 17.03 -6.01 6.81
N ASP A 63 16.21 -6.95 7.28
CA ASP A 63 16.72 -8.27 7.64
C ASP A 63 17.20 -9.04 6.40
N GLU A 64 17.93 -10.12 6.64
CA GLU A 64 18.55 -10.92 5.58
C GLU A 64 17.52 -11.63 4.69
N SER A 65 16.40 -12.09 5.27
CA SER A 65 15.32 -12.77 4.53
C SER A 65 14.65 -11.83 3.54
N THR A 66 14.25 -10.63 3.98
CA THR A 66 13.66 -9.60 3.11
C THR A 66 14.65 -9.20 2.02
N PHE A 67 15.90 -8.88 2.36
CA PHE A 67 16.90 -8.46 1.37
C PHE A 67 17.17 -9.55 0.33
N THR A 68 17.17 -10.82 0.75
CA THR A 68 17.33 -11.97 -0.14
C THR A 68 16.11 -12.16 -1.03
N GLY A 69 14.89 -12.01 -0.51
CA GLY A 69 13.68 -12.03 -1.30
C GLY A 69 13.64 -10.93 -2.36
N MET A 70 14.05 -9.71 -2.02
CA MET A 70 14.13 -8.60 -2.98
C MET A 70 15.14 -8.88 -4.11
N LYS A 71 16.27 -9.53 -3.81
CA LYS A 71 17.21 -9.99 -4.86
C LYS A 71 16.60 -11.08 -5.74
N ARG A 72 15.80 -11.99 -5.17
CA ARG A 72 15.06 -13.00 -5.95
C ARG A 72 14.07 -12.33 -6.89
N LEU A 73 13.33 -11.31 -6.45
CA LEU A 73 12.43 -10.54 -7.32
C LEU A 73 13.20 -9.86 -8.47
N GLU A 74 14.28 -9.15 -8.17
CA GLU A 74 15.12 -8.49 -9.18
C GLU A 74 15.62 -9.48 -10.24
N LEU A 75 16.16 -10.63 -9.80
CA LEU A 75 16.68 -11.65 -10.69
C LEU A 75 15.57 -12.30 -11.54
N THR A 76 14.40 -12.56 -10.95
CA THR A 76 13.25 -13.11 -11.67
C THR A 76 12.76 -12.15 -12.76
N LEU A 77 12.67 -10.85 -12.47
CA LEU A 77 12.30 -9.81 -13.45
C LEU A 77 13.35 -9.68 -14.55
N TYR A 78 14.63 -9.67 -14.18
CA TYR A 78 15.75 -9.60 -15.13
C TYR A 78 15.73 -10.79 -16.10
N ASN A 79 15.62 -12.01 -15.59
CA ASN A 79 15.61 -13.22 -16.42
C ASN A 79 14.39 -13.24 -17.35
N PHE A 80 13.21 -12.86 -16.86
CA PHE A 80 12.01 -12.80 -17.69
C PHE A 80 12.19 -11.86 -18.89
N ASN A 81 12.70 -10.66 -18.67
CA ASN A 81 12.99 -9.69 -19.73
C ASN A 81 14.04 -10.21 -20.73
N LYS A 82 15.03 -10.97 -20.26
CA LYS A 82 16.09 -11.54 -21.10
C LYS A 82 15.60 -12.70 -21.96
N GLU A 83 14.68 -13.51 -21.44
CA GLU A 83 14.20 -14.73 -22.08
C GLU A 83 12.97 -14.49 -22.97
N ASN A 84 12.29 -13.34 -22.83
CA ASN A 84 11.01 -13.06 -23.50
C ASN A 84 11.02 -11.68 -24.18
N ASP A 85 11.38 -11.63 -25.46
CA ASP A 85 11.35 -10.39 -26.25
C ASP A 85 9.92 -9.85 -26.48
N ALA A 86 8.93 -10.75 -26.58
CA ALA A 86 7.52 -10.41 -26.80
C ALA A 86 6.60 -11.38 -26.02
N PRO A 87 6.46 -11.19 -24.70
CA PRO A 87 5.76 -12.14 -23.85
C PRO A 87 4.25 -12.21 -24.18
N THR A 88 3.68 -13.40 -24.05
CA THR A 88 2.21 -13.59 -24.06
C THR A 88 1.62 -13.26 -22.69
N VAL A 89 0.30 -13.09 -22.63
CA VAL A 89 -0.43 -12.95 -21.35
C VAL A 89 -0.15 -14.15 -20.43
N GLU A 90 -0.16 -15.37 -20.97
CA GLU A 90 0.16 -16.58 -20.19
C GLU A 90 1.59 -16.54 -19.61
N ALA A 91 2.56 -16.03 -20.36
CA ALA A 91 3.92 -15.86 -19.86
C ALA A 91 3.98 -14.85 -18.69
N TYR A 92 3.26 -13.73 -18.80
CA TYR A 92 3.10 -12.78 -17.69
C TYR A 92 2.42 -13.41 -16.48
N ASN A 93 1.34 -14.18 -16.66
CA ASN A 93 0.67 -14.80 -15.51
C ASN A 93 1.58 -15.82 -14.81
N LYS A 94 2.39 -16.59 -15.56
CA LYS A 94 3.42 -17.48 -14.98
C LYS A 94 4.48 -16.70 -14.19
N LEU A 95 4.94 -15.57 -14.72
CA LEU A 95 5.81 -14.64 -13.99
C LEU A 95 5.13 -14.16 -12.71
N GLY A 96 3.88 -13.70 -12.78
CA GLY A 96 3.11 -13.21 -11.63
C GLY A 96 2.94 -14.27 -10.54
N VAL A 97 2.75 -15.54 -10.90
CA VAL A 97 2.74 -16.66 -9.93
C VAL A 97 4.09 -16.80 -9.24
N ALA A 98 5.20 -16.73 -9.98
CA ALA A 98 6.53 -16.82 -9.40
C ALA A 98 6.83 -15.64 -8.46
N LEU A 99 6.49 -14.41 -8.86
CA LEU A 99 6.65 -13.20 -8.06
C LEU A 99 5.80 -13.26 -6.79
N ALA A 100 4.53 -13.67 -6.88
CA ALA A 100 3.64 -13.78 -5.72
C ALA A 100 4.15 -14.79 -4.66
N ASN A 101 4.83 -15.86 -5.10
CA ASN A 101 5.47 -16.79 -4.17
C ASN A 101 6.66 -16.15 -3.47
N ILE A 102 7.47 -15.34 -4.16
CA ILE A 102 8.59 -14.63 -3.56
C ILE A 102 8.07 -13.55 -2.58
N ASP A 103 7.03 -12.80 -2.95
CA ASP A 103 6.39 -11.81 -2.06
C ASP A 103 5.87 -12.47 -0.78
N LYS A 104 5.26 -13.65 -0.91
CA LYS A 104 4.82 -14.45 0.23
C LYS A 104 5.99 -14.81 1.15
N ASP A 105 7.10 -15.28 0.59
CA ASP A 105 8.30 -15.61 1.36
C ASP A 105 8.79 -14.36 2.13
N ILE A 106 8.95 -13.21 1.44
CA ILE A 106 9.36 -11.93 2.05
C ILE A 106 8.47 -11.58 3.25
N ILE A 107 7.15 -11.61 3.07
CA ILE A 107 6.20 -11.23 4.13
C ILE A 107 6.26 -12.23 5.29
N SER A 108 6.36 -13.52 5.00
CA SER A 108 6.30 -14.57 6.03
C SER A 108 7.59 -14.72 6.83
N GLU A 109 8.72 -14.33 6.24
CA GLU A 109 10.05 -14.44 6.84
C GLU A 109 10.58 -13.09 7.38
N CYS A 110 9.82 -12.01 7.23
CA CYS A 110 10.17 -10.69 7.77
C CYS A 110 10.15 -10.72 9.30
N SER A 111 11.26 -10.30 9.88
CA SER A 111 11.57 -10.15 11.30
C SER A 111 11.84 -8.69 11.71
N MET A 112 11.83 -7.76 10.75
CA MET A 112 11.94 -6.33 11.02
C MET A 112 10.80 -5.82 11.90
N GLU A 113 11.11 -4.85 12.75
CA GLU A 113 10.14 -4.17 13.60
C GLU A 113 10.33 -2.64 13.54
N GLY A 114 9.30 -1.92 13.96
CA GLY A 114 9.36 -0.45 14.06
C GLY A 114 9.48 0.24 12.71
N LYS A 115 10.24 1.35 12.68
CA LYS A 115 10.26 2.25 11.51
C LYS A 115 10.83 1.61 10.25
N ASP A 116 11.81 0.73 10.38
CA ASP A 116 12.37 -0.01 9.24
C ASP A 116 11.25 -0.81 8.53
N HIS A 117 10.43 -1.51 9.31
CA HIS A 117 9.26 -2.27 8.82
C HIS A 117 8.17 -1.36 8.24
N ASP A 118 7.84 -0.25 8.90
CA ASP A 118 6.84 0.70 8.41
C ASP A 118 7.22 1.29 7.04
N GLN A 119 8.52 1.52 6.81
CA GLN A 119 9.01 2.04 5.53
C GLN A 119 9.02 0.96 4.46
N LEU A 120 9.22 -0.31 4.82
CA LEU A 120 9.08 -1.42 3.87
C LEU A 120 7.64 -1.49 3.32
N HIS A 121 6.61 -1.18 4.13
CA HIS A 121 5.21 -1.21 3.68
C HIS A 121 4.93 -0.24 2.52
N ILE A 122 5.61 0.91 2.49
CA ILE A 122 5.49 1.89 1.40
C ILE A 122 5.91 1.27 0.06
N ILE A 123 6.86 0.33 0.09
CA ILE A 123 7.35 -0.40 -1.07
C ILE A 123 6.50 -1.64 -1.35
N LEU A 124 6.20 -2.46 -0.33
CA LEU A 124 5.54 -3.76 -0.54
C LEU A 124 4.09 -3.64 -0.99
N VAL A 125 3.32 -2.66 -0.49
CA VAL A 125 1.90 -2.50 -0.86
C VAL A 125 1.72 -2.31 -2.38
N PRO A 126 2.39 -1.36 -3.05
CA PRO A 126 2.27 -1.23 -4.49
C PRO A 126 2.87 -2.44 -5.24
N MET A 127 3.90 -3.09 -4.71
CA MET A 127 4.44 -4.32 -5.33
C MET A 127 3.40 -5.43 -5.40
N LEU A 128 2.70 -5.70 -4.30
CA LEU A 128 1.65 -6.73 -4.25
C LEU A 128 0.53 -6.45 -5.25
N ALA A 129 0.13 -5.17 -5.39
CA ALA A 129 -0.89 -4.77 -6.36
C ALA A 129 -0.40 -4.99 -7.81
N ASN A 130 0.85 -4.61 -8.11
CA ASN A 130 1.44 -4.85 -9.43
C ASN A 130 1.51 -6.35 -9.75
N VAL A 131 1.93 -7.17 -8.77
CA VAL A 131 2.02 -8.63 -8.93
C VAL A 131 0.65 -9.25 -9.16
N ASP A 132 -0.40 -8.77 -8.50
CA ASP A 132 -1.76 -9.26 -8.72
C ASP A 132 -2.24 -9.01 -10.16
N VAL A 133 -1.99 -7.81 -10.70
CA VAL A 133 -2.31 -7.48 -12.10
C VAL A 133 -1.51 -8.35 -13.06
N ILE A 134 -0.21 -8.54 -12.85
CA ILE A 134 0.64 -9.40 -13.69
C ILE A 134 0.14 -10.85 -13.67
N LYS A 135 -0.27 -11.33 -12.48
CA LYS A 135 -0.68 -12.72 -12.26
C LYS A 135 -2.06 -13.04 -12.83
N ASN A 136 -3.03 -12.15 -12.68
CA ASN A 136 -4.44 -12.44 -12.96
C ASN A 136 -5.00 -11.68 -14.17
N GLY A 137 -4.29 -10.68 -14.69
CA GLY A 137 -4.75 -9.86 -15.81
C GLY A 137 -4.74 -10.59 -17.15
N ASP A 138 -5.56 -10.09 -18.07
CA ASP A 138 -5.71 -10.56 -19.45
C ASP A 138 -5.20 -9.55 -20.51
N ASP A 139 -4.77 -8.37 -20.08
CA ASP A 139 -4.17 -7.33 -20.92
C ASP A 139 -2.63 -7.33 -20.83
N LYS A 140 -1.98 -7.57 -21.98
CA LYS A 140 -0.52 -7.58 -22.10
C LYS A 140 0.12 -6.21 -21.81
N ILE A 141 -0.53 -5.11 -22.19
CA ILE A 141 -0.03 -3.76 -21.95
C ILE A 141 -0.05 -3.48 -20.45
N ALA A 142 -1.19 -3.74 -19.78
CA ALA A 142 -1.31 -3.58 -18.34
C ALA A 142 -0.29 -4.46 -17.58
N ALA A 143 -0.11 -5.72 -17.98
CA ALA A 143 0.89 -6.60 -17.38
C ALA A 143 2.32 -6.05 -17.51
N LYS A 144 2.67 -5.50 -18.68
CA LYS A 144 3.98 -4.87 -18.87
C LYS A 144 4.15 -3.61 -18.03
N GLU A 145 3.16 -2.73 -17.99
CA GLU A 145 3.23 -1.49 -17.19
C GLU A 145 3.39 -1.79 -15.70
N ASN A 146 2.67 -2.79 -15.18
CA ASN A 146 2.78 -3.23 -13.79
C ASN A 146 4.12 -3.93 -13.51
N MET A 147 4.67 -4.69 -14.46
CA MET A 147 6.02 -5.24 -14.34
C MET A 147 7.09 -4.13 -14.30
N ASP A 148 6.94 -3.08 -15.10
CA ASP A 148 7.85 -1.93 -15.10
C ASP A 148 7.73 -1.15 -13.77
N ALA A 149 6.52 -0.97 -13.24
CA ALA A 149 6.29 -0.35 -11.93
C ALA A 149 6.86 -1.19 -10.76
N LEU A 150 6.69 -2.51 -10.81
CA LEU A 150 7.30 -3.45 -9.87
C LEU A 150 8.83 -3.36 -9.91
N THR A 151 9.42 -3.32 -11.11
CA THR A 151 10.87 -3.17 -11.28
C THR A 151 11.38 -1.90 -10.62
N LYS A 152 10.66 -0.78 -10.75
CA LYS A 152 10.99 0.48 -10.05
C LYS A 152 10.90 0.34 -8.54
N SER A 153 9.87 -0.32 -8.03
CA SER A 153 9.69 -0.55 -6.58
C SER A 153 10.85 -1.38 -6.00
N VAL A 154 11.26 -2.42 -6.72
CA VAL A 154 12.43 -3.25 -6.37
C VAL A 154 13.72 -2.43 -6.38
N ALA A 155 13.92 -1.56 -7.38
CA ALA A 155 15.08 -0.67 -7.42
C ALA A 155 15.09 0.32 -6.23
N GLN A 156 13.94 0.92 -5.92
CA GLN A 156 13.81 1.82 -4.77
C GLN A 156 14.12 1.13 -3.45
N PHE A 157 13.78 -0.15 -3.29
CA PHE A 157 14.22 -0.91 -2.12
C PHE A 157 15.75 -0.90 -1.99
N PHE A 158 16.49 -1.24 -3.05
CA PHE A 158 17.96 -1.26 -2.98
C PHE A 158 18.59 0.13 -2.83
N GLU A 159 17.90 1.18 -3.28
CA GLU A 159 18.32 2.56 -3.05
C GLU A 159 18.13 3.00 -1.58
N HIS A 160 17.11 2.49 -0.90
CA HIS A 160 16.69 2.99 0.42
C HIS A 160 16.93 2.01 1.58
N PHE A 161 17.21 0.74 1.30
CA PHE A 161 17.48 -0.29 2.29
C PHE A 161 18.88 -0.88 2.13
N GLU A 162 19.46 -1.27 3.25
CA GLU A 162 20.66 -2.10 3.34
C GLU A 162 20.40 -3.29 4.25
N VAL A 163 21.10 -4.40 4.01
CA VAL A 163 21.03 -5.55 4.92
C VAL A 163 21.81 -5.24 6.19
N LYS A 164 21.24 -5.54 7.36
CA LYS A 164 21.91 -5.44 8.66
C LYS A 164 21.74 -6.70 9.51
#